data_AF-A0A965VAI2-F1
#
_entry.id   AF-A0A965VAI2-F1
#
_cell.length_a   1.000
_cell.length_b   1.000
_cell.length_c   1.000
_cell.angle_alpha   90.00
_cell.angle_beta   90.00
_cell.angle_gamma   90.00
#
_symmetry.space_group_name_H-M   'P 1'
#
loop_
_entity.id
_entity.type
_entity.pdbx_description
1 polymer ?
#
loop_
_entity_poly.entity_id
_entity_poly.type
_entity_poly.pdbx_seq_one_letter_code
_entity_poly.pdbx_strand_id
1 'polypeptide(L)'
;GVRVFEYKPRVLHAKAMLLDKSCWIGSSNLNHRSLLHDYELDLVLSESRVLAALEESFRRDFLNSNRVDKLSLEDQPLIQRLVVGFLLYFRHLL
;
A
#
# COMPACT_ATOMS: atom_id res chain seq x y z
N GLY A 1 -6.33 -5.57 14.78
CA GLY A 1 -5.58 -6.46 13.85
C GLY A 1 -5.37 -5.76 12.52
N VAL A 2 -4.52 -6.28 11.64
CA VAL A 2 -4.20 -5.70 10.32
C VAL A 2 -4.64 -6.65 9.21
N ARG A 3 -5.21 -6.12 8.13
CA ARG A 3 -5.51 -6.86 6.90
C ARG A 3 -4.81 -6.18 5.74
N VAL A 4 -4.10 -6.95 4.93
CA VAL A 4 -3.38 -6.45 3.76
C VAL A 4 -4.09 -6.98 2.52
N PHE A 5 -4.26 -6.12 1.52
CA PHE A 5 -4.91 -6.45 0.26
C PHE A 5 -3.99 -6.06 -0.89
N GLU A 6 -3.79 -6.98 -1.83
CA GLU A 6 -3.03 -6.75 -3.06
C GLU A 6 -4.01 -6.47 -4.20
N TYR A 7 -4.00 -5.24 -4.70
CA TYR A 7 -4.79 -4.84 -5.85
C TYR A 7 -4.22 -5.45 -7.15
N LYS A 8 -5.08 -6.09 -7.95
CA LYS A 8 -4.66 -6.90 -9.11
C LYS A 8 -4.80 -6.23 -10.49
N PRO A 9 -5.80 -5.38 -10.77
CA PRO A 9 -6.07 -4.93 -12.14
C PRO A 9 -4.96 -4.12 -12.82
N ARG A 10 -4.25 -3.28 -12.08
CA ARG A 10 -3.20 -2.38 -12.60
C ARG A 10 -2.30 -1.88 -11.48
N VAL A 11 -1.24 -1.15 -11.82
CA VAL A 11 -0.43 -0.42 -10.83
C VAL A 11 -1.30 0.62 -10.13
N LEU A 12 -1.45 0.47 -8.82
CA LEU A 12 -2.13 1.43 -7.96
C LEU A 12 -1.10 2.44 -7.43
N HIS A 13 -1.13 3.67 -7.96
CA HIS A 13 -0.20 4.73 -7.58
C HIS A 13 -0.79 5.75 -6.59
N ALA A 14 -2.04 5.56 -6.15
CA ALA A 14 -2.68 6.43 -5.19
C ALA A 14 -2.00 6.30 -3.81
N LYS A 15 -1.70 7.42 -3.17
CA LYS A 15 -1.34 7.49 -1.76
C LYS A 15 -2.42 8.24 -1.03
N ALA A 16 -3.17 7.49 -0.23
CA ALA A 16 -4.24 8.04 0.55
C ALA A 16 -4.40 7.24 1.84
N MET A 17 -4.82 7.92 2.90
CA MET A 17 -5.16 7.33 4.18
C MET A 17 -6.53 7.85 4.59
N LEU A 18 -7.44 6.94 4.93
CA LEU A 18 -8.75 7.28 5.49
C LEU A 18 -8.73 6.94 6.98
N LEU A 19 -8.99 7.95 7.80
CA LEU A 19 -9.12 7.87 9.25
C LEU A 19 -10.57 8.22 9.61
N ASP A 20 -11.02 7.85 10.81
CA ASP A 20 -12.43 7.98 11.23
C ASP A 20 -13.06 9.36 10.95
N LYS A 21 -12.28 10.45 11.07
CA LYS A 21 -12.78 11.83 10.93
C LYS A 21 -11.99 12.68 9.93
N SER A 22 -11.02 12.10 9.24
CA SER A 22 -10.17 12.83 8.29
C SER A 22 -9.57 11.90 7.26
N CYS A 23 -9.14 12.44 6.13
CA CYS A 23 -8.34 11.73 5.17
C CYS A 23 -7.11 12.54 4.78
N TRP A 24 -6.08 11.81 4.36
CA TRP A 24 -4.83 12.35 3.86
C TRP A 24 -4.70 11.88 2.43
N ILE A 25 -4.44 12.79 1.50
CA ILE A 25 -4.27 12.47 0.08
C ILE A 25 -3.11 13.32 -0.43
N GLY A 26 -2.14 12.68 -1.08
CA GLY A 26 -0.97 13.42 -1.57
C GLY A 26 0.11 12.54 -2.17
N SER A 27 1.35 12.98 -2.04
CA SER A 27 2.53 12.31 -2.60
C SER A 27 3.20 11.35 -1.63
N SER A 28 2.99 11.51 -0.32
CA SER A 28 3.66 10.71 0.72
C SER A 28 3.34 9.22 0.61
N ASN A 29 4.39 8.41 0.46
CA ASN A 29 4.29 6.96 0.58
C ASN A 29 4.42 6.54 2.05
N LEU A 30 3.80 5.42 2.42
CA LEU A 30 3.93 4.85 3.77
C LEU A 30 5.24 4.07 3.94
N ASN A 31 6.38 4.75 3.77
CA ASN A 31 7.71 4.21 3.97
C ASN A 31 8.63 5.21 4.69
N HIS A 32 9.69 4.71 5.34
CA HIS A 32 10.60 5.53 6.15
C HIS A 32 11.20 6.72 5.39
N ARG A 33 11.58 6.53 4.12
CA ARG A 33 12.25 7.57 3.33
C ARG A 33 11.31 8.73 3.01
N SER A 34 10.12 8.43 2.50
CA SER A 34 9.11 9.43 2.17
C SER A 34 8.69 10.23 3.41
N LEU A 35 8.54 9.55 4.56
CA LEU A 35 8.15 10.19 5.82
C LEU A 35 9.22 11.08 6.47
N LEU A 36 10.51 10.87 6.18
CA LEU A 36 11.61 11.53 6.92
C LEU A 36 12.62 12.30 6.06
N HIS A 37 12.64 12.05 4.75
CA HIS A 37 13.71 12.55 3.88
C HIS A 37 13.22 13.22 2.60
N ASP A 38 12.17 12.69 1.97
CA ASP A 38 11.67 13.26 0.73
C ASP A 38 10.78 14.49 1.02
N TYR A 39 10.75 15.45 0.08
CA TYR A 39 9.82 16.57 0.15
C TYR A 39 8.47 16.15 -0.40
N GLU A 40 7.51 15.94 0.51
CA GLU A 40 6.17 15.49 0.17
C GLU A 40 5.13 16.60 0.41
N LEU A 41 4.00 16.48 -0.29
CA LEU A 41 2.84 17.35 -0.11
C LEU A 41 1.58 16.50 0.07
N ASP A 42 0.92 16.67 1.21
CA ASP A 42 -0.36 16.02 1.51
C ASP A 42 -1.42 17.03 1.90
N LEU A 43 -2.65 16.76 1.48
CA LEU A 43 -3.83 17.48 1.91
C LEU A 43 -4.53 16.67 3.01
N VAL A 44 -4.79 17.33 4.15
CA VAL A 44 -5.59 16.76 5.23
C VAL A 44 -6.98 17.37 5.18
N LEU A 45 -7.98 16.53 4.93
CA LEU A 45 -9.36 16.94 4.71
C LEU A 45 -10.29 16.25 5.71
N SER A 46 -11.29 16.96 6.22
CA SER A 46 -12.28 16.41 7.17
C SER A 46 -13.72 16.57 6.68
N GLU A 47 -13.90 16.98 5.42
CA GLU A 47 -15.21 17.17 4.84
C GLU A 47 -15.87 15.81 4.55
N SER A 48 -17.08 15.60 5.09
CA SER A 48 -17.80 14.32 5.03
C SER A 48 -17.96 13.78 3.61
N ARG A 49 -18.19 14.66 2.63
CA ARG A 49 -18.31 14.29 1.22
C ARG A 49 -17.01 13.69 0.67
N VAL A 50 -15.86 14.23 1.07
CA VAL A 50 -14.55 13.74 0.63
C VAL A 50 -14.24 12.40 1.29
N LEU A 51 -14.54 12.26 2.59
CA LEU A 51 -14.37 11.00 3.32
C LEU A 51 -15.20 9.87 2.67
N ALA A 52 -16.47 10.13 2.37
CA ALA A 52 -17.35 9.16 1.73
C ALA A 52 -16.87 8.79 0.31
N ALA A 53 -16.38 9.76 -0.46
CA ALA A 53 -15.84 9.51 -1.80
C ALA A 53 -14.58 8.62 -1.76
N LEU A 54 -13.68 8.86 -0.79
CA LEU A 54 -12.47 8.07 -0.61
C LEU A 54 -12.81 6.65 -0.10
N GLU A 55 -13.75 6.54 0.85
CA GLU A 55 -14.22 5.23 1.33
C GLU A 55 -14.76 4.39 0.17
N GLU A 56 -15.62 4.97 -0.67
CA GLU A 56 -16.17 4.28 -1.83
C GLU A 56 -15.07 3.87 -2.83
N SER A 57 -14.02 4.68 -3.00
CA SER A 57 -12.85 4.29 -3.80
C SER A 57 -12.17 3.05 -3.21
N PHE A 58 -11.91 3.04 -1.91
CA PHE A 58 -11.33 1.87 -1.23
C PHE A 58 -12.23 0.63 -1.33
N ARG A 59 -13.54 0.76 -1.19
CA ARG A 59 -14.47 -0.37 -1.35
C ARG A 59 -14.37 -0.98 -2.75
N ARG A 60 -14.33 -0.16 -3.80
CA ARG A 60 -14.13 -0.63 -5.18
C ARG A 60 -12.77 -1.29 -5.37
N ASP A 61 -11.72 -0.75 -4.78
CA ASP A 61 -10.38 -1.33 -4.88
C ASP A 61 -10.30 -2.68 -4.14
N PHE A 62 -10.95 -2.81 -2.98
CA PHE A 62 -11.02 -4.08 -2.25
C PHE A 62 -11.77 -5.17 -3.01
N LEU A 63 -12.82 -4.85 -3.75
CA LEU A 63 -13.52 -5.80 -4.62
C LEU A 63 -12.60 -6.39 -5.71
N ASN A 64 -11.53 -5.67 -6.05
CA ASN A 64 -10.54 -6.07 -7.06
C ASN A 64 -9.19 -6.48 -6.44
N SER A 65 -9.17 -6.75 -5.14
CA SER A 65 -7.95 -7.11 -4.41
C SER A 65 -8.05 -8.49 -3.79
N ASN A 66 -6.92 -9.19 -3.74
CA ASN A 66 -6.80 -10.42 -2.98
C ASN A 66 -6.28 -10.10 -1.58
N ARG A 67 -6.86 -10.71 -0.55
CA ARG A 67 -6.30 -10.62 0.80
C ARG A 67 -4.97 -11.36 0.85
N VAL A 68 -3.95 -10.70 1.40
CA VAL A 68 -2.65 -11.29 1.66
C VAL A 68 -2.69 -11.91 3.06
N ASP A 69 -2.68 -13.24 3.11
CA ASP A 69 -2.61 -13.99 4.35
C ASP A 69 -1.17 -14.49 4.59
N LYS A 70 -0.76 -14.53 5.85
CA LYS A 70 0.61 -14.94 6.23
C LYS A 70 1.00 -16.31 5.68
N LEU A 71 0.04 -17.24 5.63
CA LEU A 71 0.23 -18.59 5.09
C LEU A 71 0.49 -18.59 3.57
N SER A 72 -0.09 -17.65 2.81
CA SER A 72 0.14 -17.60 1.36
C SER A 72 1.55 -17.11 0.99
N LEU A 73 2.21 -16.37 1.90
CA LEU A 73 3.63 -16.02 1.78
C LEU A 73 4.55 -17.21 2.10
N GLU A 74 4.03 -18.20 2.84
CA GLU A 74 4.77 -19.40 3.24
C GLU A 74 4.75 -20.51 2.17
N ASP A 75 3.67 -20.59 1.40
CA ASP A 75 3.48 -21.53 0.27
C ASP A 75 4.23 -21.15 -1.02
N GLN A 76 5.12 -20.17 -0.98
CA GLN A 76 5.91 -19.83 -2.16
C GLN A 76 6.93 -20.94 -2.49
N PRO A 77 7.08 -21.33 -3.77
CA PRO A 77 8.06 -22.33 -4.19
C PRO A 77 9.47 -22.04 -3.66
N LEU A 78 10.18 -23.07 -3.21
CA LEU A 78 11.52 -22.93 -2.61
C LEU A 78 12.50 -22.20 -3.54
N ILE A 79 12.39 -22.45 -4.86
CA ILE A 79 13.21 -21.78 -5.89
C ILE A 79 12.94 -20.27 -5.90
N GLN A 80 11.66 -19.86 -5.84
CA GLN A 80 11.31 -18.44 -5.80
C GLN A 80 11.90 -17.76 -4.56
N ARG A 81 11.81 -18.43 -3.40
CA ARG A 81 12.42 -17.93 -2.15
C ARG A 81 13.93 -17.78 -2.24
N LEU A 82 14.62 -18.76 -2.83
CA LEU A 82 16.07 -18.71 -3.03
C LEU A 82 16.49 -17.61 -4.00
N VAL A 83 15.79 -17.47 -5.13
CA VAL A 83 16.07 -16.41 -6.13
C VAL A 83 15.81 -15.03 -5.53
N VAL A 84 14.68 -14.83 -4.85
CA VAL A 84 14.38 -13.57 -4.17
C VAL A 84 15.43 -13.27 -3.09
N GLY A 85 15.79 -14.27 -2.27
CA GLY A 85 16.83 -14.11 -1.25
C GLY A 85 18.19 -13.73 -1.83
N PHE A 86 18.59 -14.38 -2.92
CA PHE A 86 19.81 -14.04 -3.67
C PHE A 86 19.75 -12.60 -4.22
N LEU A 87 18.67 -12.23 -4.91
CA LEU A 87 18.50 -10.86 -5.43
C LEU A 87 18.52 -9.80 -4.31
N LEU A 88 17.89 -10.09 -3.18
CA LEU A 88 17.88 -9.19 -2.02
C LEU A 88 19.27 -9.02 -1.38
N TYR A 89 20.16 -10.01 -1.48
CA TYR A 89 21.56 -9.86 -1.04
C TYR A 89 22.28 -8.79 -1.86
N PHE A 90 22.00 -8.71 -3.16
CA PHE A 90 22.55 -7.71 -4.08
C PHE A 90 21.74 -6.41 -4.16
N ARG A 91 20.72 -6.23 -3.29
CA ARG A 91 19.85 -5.03 -3.26
C ARG A 91 20.60 -3.70 -3.26
N HIS A 92 21.81 -3.65 -2.74
CA HIS A 92 22.60 -2.42 -2.62
C HIS A 92 23.60 -2.20 -3.78
N LEU A 93 23.69 -3.14 -4.73
CA LEU A 93 24.53 -3.07 -5.92
C LEU A 93 23.76 -2.67 -7.20
N LEU A 94 22.43 -2.61 -7.11
CA LEU A 94 21.49 -2.10 -8.11
C LEU A 94 20.89 -0.78 -7.60
#